data_AF-A0A2T7EGV1-F1
#
_entry.id   AF-A0A2T7EGV1-F1
#
_cell.length_a   1.000
_cell.length_b   1.000
_cell.length_c   1.000
_cell.angle_alpha   90.00
_cell.angle_beta   90.00
_cell.angle_gamma   90.00
#
_symmetry.space_group_name_H-M   'P 1'
#
loop_
_entity.id
_entity.type
_entity.pdbx_description
1 polymer ?
#
loop_
_entity_poly.entity_id
_entity_poly.type
_entity_poly.pdbx_seq_one_letter_code
_entity_poly.pdbx_strand_id
1 'polypeptide(L)'
;MVTIGGVLQLALKWEHYKLQSDDQGITTVVKERYRLPEGEEQCLQARACSVFDKAATKVVRDMMSNARIQCVCLYYKKIKQQDMNKKLDPSEIYLLEDEYLQVDISGLP
;
A
#
# COMPACT_ATOMS: atom_id res chain seq x y z
N MET A 1 24.39 -15.51 6.55
CA MET A 1 25.47 -15.76 5.56
C MET A 1 26.17 -17.04 5.96
N VAL A 2 26.66 -17.83 5.02
CA VAL A 2 27.29 -19.14 5.27
C VAL A 2 28.60 -19.22 4.49
N THR A 3 29.63 -19.82 5.09
CA THR A 3 30.96 -20.00 4.49
C THR A 3 31.04 -21.34 3.78
N ILE A 4 31.10 -21.31 2.44
CA ILE A 4 31.28 -22.51 1.62
C ILE A 4 32.65 -22.39 0.94
N GLY A 5 33.57 -23.32 1.23
CA GLY A 5 34.92 -23.30 0.66
C GLY A 5 35.74 -22.04 0.97
N GLY A 6 35.48 -21.37 2.10
CA GLY A 6 36.17 -20.15 2.51
C GLY A 6 35.56 -18.84 2.00
N VAL A 7 34.46 -18.88 1.25
CA VAL A 7 33.75 -17.68 0.75
C VAL A 7 32.42 -17.48 1.47
N LEU A 8 32.19 -16.26 1.96
CA LEU A 8 30.94 -15.85 2.62
C LEU A 8 29.84 -15.59 1.59
N GLN A 9 28.79 -16.42 1.59
CA GLN A 9 27.65 -16.28 0.69
C GLN A 9 26.33 -16.01 1.44
N LEU A 10 25.39 -15.35 0.77
CA LEU A 10 24.01 -15.20 1.24
C LEU A 10 23.30 -16.56 1.19
N ALA A 11 22.70 -16.95 2.32
CA ALA A 11 22.04 -18.24 2.45
C ALA A 11 20.62 -18.16 1.88
N LEU A 12 20.53 -18.42 0.58
CA LEU A 12 19.29 -18.36 -0.21
C LEU A 12 18.59 -19.73 -0.36
N LYS A 13 19.21 -20.81 0.12
CA LYS A 13 18.65 -22.18 0.07
C LYS A 13 18.61 -22.76 1.48
N TRP A 14 17.53 -23.48 1.79
CA TRP A 14 17.34 -24.12 3.10
C TRP A 14 18.50 -25.03 3.51
N GLU A 15 19.10 -25.73 2.54
CA GLU A 15 20.26 -26.59 2.76
C GLU A 15 21.48 -25.87 3.35
N HIS A 16 21.58 -24.53 3.21
CA HIS A 16 22.64 -23.73 3.81
C HIS A 16 22.42 -23.50 5.32
N TYR A 17 21.19 -23.64 5.80
CA TYR A 17 20.83 -23.54 7.23
C TYR A 17 20.83 -24.88 7.94
N LYS A 18 21.16 -25.97 7.23
CA LYS A 18 21.27 -27.30 7.81
C LYS A 18 22.46 -27.32 8.76
N LEU A 19 22.21 -27.05 10.04
CA LEU A 19 23.12 -27.39 11.11
C LEU A 19 23.41 -28.89 10.97
N GLN A 20 24.69 -29.24 10.82
CA GLN A 20 25.16 -30.63 10.94
C GLN A 20 24.98 -31.05 12.40
N SER A 21 23.73 -31.28 12.81
CA SER A 21 23.39 -31.91 14.06
C SER A 21 23.00 -33.34 13.74
N ASP A 22 23.58 -34.30 14.46
CA ASP A 22 23.32 -35.74 14.30
C ASP A 22 21.87 -36.14 14.68
N ASP A 23 21.05 -35.18 15.13
CA ASP A 23 19.63 -35.38 15.44
C ASP A 23 18.73 -35.17 14.21
N GLN A 24 18.71 -36.19 13.35
CA GLN A 24 17.85 -36.29 12.17
C GLN A 24 16.34 -36.18 12.48
N GLY A 25 15.94 -36.43 13.73
CA GLY A 25 14.54 -36.37 14.20
C GLY A 25 14.03 -34.97 14.53
N ILE A 26 14.89 -34.04 14.95
CA ILE A 26 14.44 -32.68 15.35
C ILE A 26 14.24 -31.79 14.11
N THR A 27 15.12 -31.93 13.13
CA THR A 27 15.08 -31.15 11.88
C THR A 27 13.89 -31.52 10.99
N THR A 28 13.43 -32.77 11.02
CA THR A 28 12.24 -33.24 10.30
C THR A 28 10.94 -32.75 10.95
N VAL A 29 10.85 -32.77 12.28
CA VAL A 29 9.66 -32.28 13.03
C VAL A 29 9.45 -30.77 12.85
N VAL A 30 10.52 -29.97 12.82
CA VAL A 30 10.41 -28.53 12.55
C VAL A 30 9.96 -28.30 11.10
N LYS A 31 10.47 -29.07 10.14
CA LYS A 31 10.06 -28.94 8.72
C LYS A 31 8.58 -29.23 8.53
N GLU A 32 8.01 -30.24 9.19
CA GLU A 32 6.57 -30.54 9.08
C GLU A 32 5.69 -29.52 9.80
N ARG A 33 6.09 -29.01 10.96
CA ARG A 33 5.28 -28.05 11.74
C ARG A 33 5.15 -26.68 11.09
N TYR A 34 6.12 -26.27 10.28
CA TYR A 34 6.16 -24.94 9.68
C TYR A 34 6.05 -24.96 8.14
N ARG A 35 5.77 -26.11 7.52
CA ARG A 35 5.50 -26.17 6.08
C ARG A 35 4.12 -25.55 5.83
N LEU A 36 4.08 -24.46 5.08
CA LEU A 36 2.83 -23.97 4.50
C LEU A 36 2.26 -25.09 3.59
N PRO A 37 0.94 -25.36 3.65
CA PRO A 37 0.33 -26.36 2.78
C PRO A 37 0.58 -26.01 1.31
N GLU A 38 1.22 -26.93 0.58
CA GLU A 38 1.37 -26.81 -0.87
C GLU A 38 -0.03 -26.76 -1.50
N GLY A 39 -0.40 -25.61 -2.07
CA GLY A 39 -1.71 -25.35 -2.66
C GLY A 39 -2.48 -24.16 -2.04
N GLU A 40 -2.11 -23.71 -0.84
CA GLU A 40 -2.74 -22.51 -0.21
C GLU A 40 -2.03 -21.20 -0.56
N GLU A 41 -0.79 -21.26 -1.06
CA GLU A 41 0.00 -20.07 -1.42
C GLU A 41 -0.70 -19.17 -2.44
N GLN A 42 -1.35 -19.76 -3.46
CA GLN A 42 -2.09 -18.99 -4.46
C GLN A 42 -3.34 -18.32 -3.87
N CYS A 43 -4.06 -19.01 -2.97
CA CYS A 43 -5.20 -18.45 -2.25
C CYS A 43 -4.77 -17.31 -1.31
N LEU A 44 -3.66 -17.48 -0.61
CA LEU A 44 -3.09 -16.45 0.27
C LEU A 44 -2.57 -15.25 -0.52
N GLN A 45 -1.91 -15.48 -1.65
CA GLN A 45 -1.45 -14.44 -2.56
C GLN A 45 -2.63 -13.66 -3.17
N ALA A 46 -3.65 -14.35 -3.68
CA ALA A 46 -4.85 -13.71 -4.21
C ALA A 46 -5.57 -12.87 -3.14
N ARG A 47 -5.64 -13.37 -1.91
CA ARG A 47 -6.19 -12.63 -0.78
C ARG A 47 -5.36 -11.39 -0.43
N ALA A 48 -4.03 -11.52 -0.41
CA ALA A 48 -3.14 -10.40 -0.15
C ALA A 48 -3.30 -9.32 -1.23
N CYS A 49 -3.26 -9.69 -2.52
CA CYS A 49 -3.50 -8.77 -3.63
C CYS A 49 -4.85 -8.07 -3.49
N SER A 50 -5.93 -8.81 -3.22
CA SER A 50 -7.27 -8.21 -3.04
C SER A 50 -7.31 -7.17 -1.90
N VAL A 51 -6.61 -7.40 -0.79
CA VAL A 51 -6.55 -6.45 0.32
C VAL A 51 -5.76 -5.20 -0.09
N PHE A 52 -4.61 -5.38 -0.75
CA PHE A 52 -3.80 -4.25 -1.21
C PHE A 52 -4.52 -3.43 -2.28
N ASP A 53 -5.19 -4.07 -3.24
CA ASP A 53 -5.96 -3.38 -4.28
C ASP A 53 -7.10 -2.54 -3.68
N LYS A 54 -7.80 -3.08 -2.68
CA LYS A 54 -8.85 -2.34 -1.96
C LYS A 54 -8.27 -1.14 -1.21
N ALA A 55 -7.14 -1.32 -0.53
CA ALA A 55 -6.48 -0.25 0.19
C ALA A 55 -5.97 0.85 -0.77
N ALA A 56 -5.29 0.47 -1.84
CA ALA A 56 -4.78 1.39 -2.86
C ALA A 56 -5.93 2.17 -3.53
N THR A 57 -7.00 1.48 -3.94
CA THR A 57 -8.19 2.11 -4.53
C THR A 57 -8.81 3.12 -3.58
N LYS A 58 -8.91 2.78 -2.29
CA LYS A 58 -9.44 3.70 -1.27
C LYS A 58 -8.55 4.93 -1.12
N VAL A 59 -7.24 4.74 -0.97
CA VAL A 59 -6.28 5.85 -0.81
C VAL A 59 -6.35 6.82 -1.99
N VAL A 60 -6.34 6.32 -3.22
CA VAL A 60 -6.43 7.16 -4.43
C VAL A 60 -7.75 7.92 -4.46
N ARG A 61 -8.87 7.24 -4.18
CA ARG A 61 -10.20 7.86 -4.16
C ARG A 61 -10.29 8.98 -3.12
N ASP A 62 -9.82 8.71 -1.90
CA ASP A 62 -9.86 9.67 -0.79
C ASP A 62 -8.95 10.87 -1.12
N MET A 63 -7.77 10.64 -1.70
CA MET A 63 -6.85 11.69 -2.13
C MET A 63 -7.46 12.58 -3.21
N MET A 64 -8.06 12.00 -4.25
CA MET A 64 -8.73 12.75 -5.32
C MET A 64 -9.94 13.53 -4.80
N SER A 65 -10.73 12.94 -3.91
CA SER A 65 -11.87 13.63 -3.28
C SER A 65 -11.41 14.83 -2.45
N ASN A 66 -10.37 14.66 -1.64
CA ASN A 66 -9.81 15.73 -0.82
C ASN A 66 -9.21 16.85 -1.69
N ALA A 67 -8.43 16.51 -2.72
CA ALA A 67 -7.86 17.48 -3.64
C ALA A 67 -8.96 18.31 -4.34
N ARG A 68 -10.04 17.67 -4.78
CA ARG A 68 -11.21 18.36 -5.36
C ARG A 68 -11.85 19.32 -4.35
N ILE A 69 -12.14 18.86 -3.14
CA ILE A 69 -12.75 19.68 -2.08
C ILE A 69 -11.88 20.90 -1.78
N GLN A 70 -10.56 20.72 -1.67
CA GLN A 70 -9.63 21.82 -1.46
C GLN A 70 -9.66 22.81 -2.63
N CYS A 71 -9.71 22.32 -3.87
CA CYS A 71 -9.82 23.17 -5.05
C CYS A 71 -11.12 23.99 -5.06
N VAL A 72 -12.27 23.37 -4.74
CA VAL A 72 -13.56 24.06 -4.59
C VAL A 72 -13.46 25.16 -3.54
N CYS A 73 -12.91 24.85 -2.36
CA CYS A 73 -12.74 25.82 -1.28
C CYS A 73 -11.86 27.00 -1.70
N LEU A 74 -10.76 26.74 -2.42
CA LEU A 74 -9.88 27.79 -2.92
C LEU A 74 -10.54 28.65 -3.98
N TYR A 75 -11.28 28.05 -4.93
CA TYR A 75 -12.01 28.77 -5.97
C TYR A 75 -13.04 29.73 -5.36
N TYR A 76 -13.89 29.23 -4.46
CA TYR A 76 -14.92 30.07 -3.83
C TYR A 76 -14.32 31.20 -3.00
N LYS A 77 -13.25 30.91 -2.26
CA LYS A 77 -12.58 31.91 -1.43
C LYS A 77 -11.85 32.97 -2.25
N LYS A 78 -11.04 32.56 -3.24
CA LYS A 78 -10.15 33.48 -3.98
C LYS A 78 -10.85 34.15 -5.16
N ILE A 79 -11.64 33.40 -5.92
CA ILE A 79 -12.27 33.88 -7.16
C ILE A 79 -13.63 34.50 -6.85
N LYS A 80 -14.50 33.79 -6.11
CA LYS A 80 -15.84 34.28 -5.77
C LYS A 80 -15.88 35.20 -4.53
N GLN A 81 -14.78 35.33 -3.80
CA GLN A 81 -14.69 36.09 -2.54
C GLN A 81 -15.77 35.68 -1.53
N GLN A 82 -16.15 34.41 -1.53
CA GLN A 82 -17.21 33.85 -0.69
C GLN A 82 -16.63 32.76 0.21
N ASP A 83 -16.87 32.88 1.52
CA ASP A 83 -16.52 31.82 2.47
C ASP A 83 -17.50 30.65 2.38
N MET A 84 -16.93 29.44 2.34
CA MET A 84 -17.68 28.19 2.39
C MET A 84 -18.25 28.00 3.80
N ASN A 85 -19.54 27.71 3.89
CA ASN A 85 -20.25 27.46 5.15
C ASN A 85 -21.03 26.15 5.06
N LYS A 86 -21.60 25.66 6.16
CA LYS A 86 -22.34 24.38 6.16
C LYS A 86 -23.52 24.30 5.18
N LYS A 87 -23.99 25.42 4.62
CA LYS A 87 -25.04 25.42 3.57
C LYS A 87 -24.46 25.22 2.16
N LEU A 88 -23.20 25.59 1.95
CA LEU A 88 -22.43 25.27 0.75
C LEU A 88 -21.45 24.17 1.12
N ASP A 89 -21.88 22.91 1.01
CA ASP A 89 -20.99 21.78 1.24
C ASP A 89 -20.01 21.64 0.05
N PRO A 90 -18.70 21.86 0.23
CA PRO A 90 -17.74 21.73 -0.86
C PRO A 90 -17.64 20.29 -1.40
N SER A 91 -18.09 19.28 -0.65
CA SER A 91 -18.08 17.89 -1.09
C SER A 91 -19.11 17.57 -2.17
N GLU A 92 -20.19 18.35 -2.25
CA GLU A 92 -21.24 18.17 -3.27
C GLU A 92 -20.98 18.98 -4.54
N ILE A 93 -20.07 19.95 -4.48
CA ILE A 93 -19.80 20.87 -5.58
C ILE A 93 -18.75 20.27 -6.52
N TYR A 94 -19.04 20.35 -7.82
CA TYR A 94 -18.10 20.02 -8.89
C TYR A 94 -17.92 21.26 -9.76
N LEU A 95 -16.69 21.75 -9.82
CA LEU A 95 -16.33 22.85 -10.72
C LEU A 95 -16.30 22.37 -12.17
N LEU A 96 -16.39 23.30 -13.12
CA LEU A 96 -16.10 23.05 -14.52
C LEU A 96 -14.57 23.00 -14.75
N GLU A 97 -14.14 22.42 -15.87
CA GLU A 97 -12.71 22.33 -16.23
C GLU A 97 -12.03 23.70 -16.21
N ASP A 98 -12.66 24.71 -16.81
CA ASP A 98 -12.15 26.08 -16.87
C ASP A 98 -12.04 26.74 -15.47
N GLU A 99 -12.87 26.32 -14.52
CA GLU A 99 -12.84 26.81 -13.14
C GLU A 99 -11.72 26.13 -12.34
N TYR A 100 -11.45 24.84 -12.58
CA TYR A 100 -10.30 24.15 -11.99
C TYR A 100 -8.97 24.79 -12.42
N LEU A 101 -8.86 25.22 -13.68
CA LEU A 101 -7.65 25.88 -14.21
C LEU A 101 -7.35 27.25 -13.59
N GLN A 102 -8.34 27.87 -12.94
CA GLN A 102 -8.16 29.15 -12.26
C GLN A 102 -7.56 29.02 -10.86
N VAL A 103 -7.46 27.79 -10.33
CA VAL A 103 -6.98 27.53 -8.97
C VAL A 103 -5.56 27.00 -9.02
N ASP A 104 -4.64 27.72 -8.38
CA ASP A 104 -3.30 27.20 -8.11
C ASP A 104 -3.33 26.26 -6.89
N ILE A 105 -2.98 25.00 -7.13
CA ILE A 105 -2.93 23.91 -6.16
C ILE A 105 -1.50 23.53 -5.76
N SER A 106 -0.46 24.21 -6.26
CA SER A 106 0.95 23.82 -6.04
C SER A 106 1.40 23.90 -4.58
N GLY A 107 0.64 24.58 -3.73
CA GLY A 107 0.90 24.73 -2.28
C GLY A 107 0.03 23.88 -1.37
N LEU A 108 -0.74 22.94 -1.92
CA LEU A 108 -1.53 22.00 -1.10
C LEU A 108 -0.64 20.85 -0.60
N PRO A 109 -0.79 20.44 0.68
CA PRO A 109 0.01 19.38 1.30
C PRO A 109 -0.30 17.98 0.74
#